data_AF-A0AAE1VHR6-F1
#
_entry.id   AF-A0AAE1VHR6-F1
#
_cell.length_a   1.000
_cell.length_b   1.000
_cell.length_c   1.000
_cell.angle_alpha   90.00
_cell.angle_beta   90.00
_cell.angle_gamma   90.00
#
_symmetry.space_group_name_H-M   'P 1'
#
loop_
_entity.id
_entity.type
_entity.pdbx_description
1 polymer ?
#
loop_
_entity_poly.entity_id
_entity_poly.type
_entity_poly.pdbx_seq_one_letter_code
_entity_poly.pdbx_strand_id
1 'polypeptide(L)'
;MEDGHESRCIRQIAVQILNKLGHTKPKIADSLVGIEPQVQNLISLLNTNSATDVHIIGIWGMGGIGKSTIARAVFDQLHEMFKGGCFLDNVREAASKFGLQALAEKLLSETLKETKDNLYTSTNLLMNRLSYKKVIVVLDDVDQDEQIENCLLEGIKGSGLAVE
;
A
#
# COMPACT_ATOMS: atom_id res chain seq x y z
N MET A 1 3.49 -32.64 -8.47
CA MET A 1 2.17 -32.02 -8.72
C MET A 1 1.38 -32.14 -7.44
N GLU A 2 1.46 -31.16 -6.54
CA GLU A 2 0.61 -31.01 -5.33
C GLU A 2 1.13 -29.77 -4.58
N ASP A 3 0.68 -28.57 -4.98
CA ASP A 3 1.00 -27.29 -4.28
C ASP A 3 -0.18 -26.28 -4.39
N GLY A 4 -1.14 -26.55 -5.30
CA GLY A 4 -2.33 -25.72 -5.49
C GLY A 4 -3.44 -25.89 -4.43
N HIS A 5 -3.40 -26.97 -3.64
CA HIS A 5 -4.42 -27.24 -2.62
C HIS A 5 -4.08 -26.59 -1.28
N GLU A 6 -2.81 -26.61 -0.89
CA GLU A 6 -2.34 -26.08 0.39
C GLU A 6 -2.36 -24.55 0.39
N SER A 7 -1.89 -23.91 -0.69
CA SER A 7 -1.97 -22.47 -0.92
C SER A 7 -3.41 -21.92 -0.92
N ARG A 8 -4.36 -22.67 -1.48
CA ARG A 8 -5.80 -22.31 -1.46
C ARG A 8 -6.42 -22.45 -0.07
N CYS A 9 -6.01 -23.47 0.70
CA CYS A 9 -6.42 -23.63 2.10
C CYS A 9 -5.87 -22.52 2.98
N ILE A 10 -4.58 -22.18 2.86
CA ILE A 10 -3.97 -21.07 3.59
C ILE A 10 -4.66 -19.76 3.23
N ARG A 11 -5.01 -19.54 1.96
CA ARG A 11 -5.77 -18.35 1.53
C ARG A 11 -7.16 -18.29 2.16
N GLN A 12 -7.91 -19.39 2.16
CA GLN A 12 -9.22 -19.42 2.82
C GLN A 12 -9.10 -19.20 4.32
N ILE A 13 -8.07 -19.76 4.96
CA ILE A 13 -7.79 -19.55 6.37
C ILE A 13 -7.40 -18.10 6.63
N ALA A 14 -6.55 -17.49 5.80
CA ALA A 14 -6.12 -16.09 5.93
C ALA A 14 -7.29 -15.12 5.71
N VAL A 15 -8.13 -15.34 4.71
CA VAL A 15 -9.37 -14.57 4.48
C VAL A 15 -10.36 -14.77 5.63
N GLN A 16 -10.50 -15.99 6.15
CA GLN A 16 -11.37 -16.25 7.30
C GLN A 16 -10.82 -15.62 8.59
N ILE A 17 -9.51 -15.64 8.80
CA ILE A 17 -8.84 -14.96 9.91
C ILE A 17 -9.01 -13.45 9.75
N LEU A 18 -8.84 -12.90 8.56
CA LEU A 18 -9.06 -11.48 8.28
C LEU A 18 -10.52 -11.09 8.52
N ASN A 19 -11.47 -11.90 8.10
CA ASN A 19 -12.90 -11.70 8.37
C ASN A 19 -13.24 -11.84 9.86
N LYS A 20 -12.54 -12.71 10.61
CA LYS A 20 -12.71 -12.86 12.07
C LYS A 20 -11.99 -11.79 12.88
N LEU A 21 -10.86 -11.28 12.39
CA LEU A 21 -10.09 -10.18 12.97
C LEU A 21 -10.66 -8.81 12.55
N GLY A 22 -11.48 -8.74 11.51
CA GLY A 22 -12.22 -7.54 11.06
C GLY A 22 -13.18 -6.93 12.09
N HIS A 23 -13.20 -7.45 13.32
CA HIS A 23 -13.79 -6.77 14.48
C HIS A 23 -12.91 -5.67 15.08
N THR A 24 -11.63 -5.55 14.70
CA THR A 24 -10.90 -4.28 14.84
C THR A 24 -11.30 -3.37 13.70
N LYS A 25 -12.47 -2.75 13.85
CA LYS A 25 -12.93 -1.69 12.96
C LYS A 25 -11.86 -0.58 12.93
N PRO A 26 -11.42 -0.13 11.75
CA PRO A 26 -10.76 1.16 11.62
C PRO A 26 -11.62 2.21 12.33
N LYS A 27 -11.04 3.16 13.07
CA LYS A 27 -11.80 4.27 13.68
C LYS A 27 -12.64 5.06 12.64
N ILE A 28 -12.27 4.95 11.37
CA ILE A 28 -12.94 5.56 10.20
C ILE A 28 -14.12 4.69 9.70
N ALA A 29 -14.11 3.38 9.96
CA ALA A 29 -15.12 2.43 9.49
C ALA A 29 -16.45 2.50 10.26
N ASP A 30 -16.48 3.11 11.45
CA ASP A 30 -17.74 3.25 12.21
C ASP A 30 -18.78 4.15 11.51
N SER A 31 -18.39 4.94 10.50
CA SER A 31 -19.29 5.81 9.74
C SER A 31 -19.49 5.41 8.27
N LEU A 32 -18.83 4.36 7.77
CA LEU A 32 -18.80 4.03 6.35
C LEU A 32 -19.45 2.66 6.08
N VAL A 33 -20.77 2.67 5.92
CA VAL A 33 -21.55 1.46 5.60
C VAL A 33 -21.56 1.24 4.08
N GLY A 34 -21.27 0.02 3.63
CA GLY A 34 -21.45 -0.40 2.24
C GLY A 34 -20.19 -0.33 1.36
N ILE A 35 -19.02 -0.04 1.94
CA ILE A 35 -17.73 -0.09 1.23
C ILE A 35 -17.00 -1.43 1.39
N GLU A 36 -17.51 -2.30 2.26
CA GLU A 36 -16.89 -3.59 2.59
C GLU A 36 -16.66 -4.47 1.35
N PRO A 37 -17.60 -4.58 0.38
CA PRO A 37 -17.37 -5.36 -0.83
C PRO A 37 -16.19 -4.85 -1.67
N GLN A 38 -16.05 -3.52 -1.82
CA GLN A 38 -14.95 -2.90 -2.57
C GLN A 38 -13.61 -3.13 -1.86
N VAL A 39 -13.59 -2.96 -0.53
CA VAL A 39 -12.41 -3.21 0.30
C VAL A 39 -11.96 -4.66 0.18
N GLN A 40 -12.88 -5.63 0.31
CA GLN A 40 -12.57 -7.06 0.20
C GLN A 40 -12.08 -7.44 -1.20
N ASN A 41 -12.64 -6.84 -2.25
CA ASN A 41 -12.17 -7.04 -3.62
C ASN A 41 -10.71 -6.56 -3.77
N LEU A 42 -10.41 -5.34 -3.31
CA LEU A 42 -9.06 -4.78 -3.40
C LEU A 42 -8.04 -5.60 -2.60
N ILE A 43 -8.42 -6.05 -1.40
CA ILE A 43 -7.60 -6.96 -0.59
C ILE A 43 -7.33 -8.28 -1.32
N SER A 44 -8.32 -8.84 -2.01
CA SER A 44 -8.13 -10.07 -2.79
C SER A 44 -7.17 -9.85 -3.96
N LEU A 45 -7.21 -8.70 -4.63
CA LEU A 45 -6.30 -8.36 -5.71
C LEU A 45 -4.85 -8.20 -5.22
N LEU A 46 -4.66 -7.54 -4.07
CA LEU A 46 -3.34 -7.35 -3.44
C LEU A 46 -2.74 -8.66 -2.91
N ASN A 47 -3.57 -9.65 -2.58
CA ASN A 47 -3.14 -10.97 -2.10
C ASN A 47 -2.87 -11.99 -3.23
N THR A 48 -2.71 -11.54 -4.47
CA THR A 48 -2.37 -12.45 -5.58
C THR A 48 -0.91 -12.90 -5.45
N ASN A 49 -0.71 -14.18 -5.15
CA ASN A 49 0.58 -14.80 -4.84
C ASN A 49 1.55 -14.87 -6.05
N SER A 50 2.21 -13.77 -6.42
CA SER A 50 3.56 -13.88 -7.00
C SER A 50 4.58 -13.41 -5.96
N ALA A 51 5.48 -14.31 -5.57
CA ALA A 51 6.44 -14.08 -4.49
C ALA A 51 7.56 -13.07 -4.86
N THR A 52 7.48 -12.47 -6.05
CA THR A 52 8.58 -11.70 -6.65
C THR A 52 8.19 -10.36 -7.24
N ASP A 53 6.89 -10.06 -7.44
CA ASP A 53 6.52 -8.91 -8.27
C ASP A 53 5.82 -7.79 -7.50
N VAL A 54 6.07 -6.58 -7.98
CA VAL A 54 5.37 -5.37 -7.54
C VAL A 54 3.95 -5.40 -8.08
N HIS A 55 2.95 -5.35 -7.21
CA HIS A 55 1.55 -5.30 -7.62
C HIS A 55 1.05 -3.87 -7.50
N ILE A 56 0.80 -3.18 -8.61
CA ILE A 56 0.25 -1.81 -8.62
C ILE A 56 -1.23 -1.89 -9.02
N ILE A 57 -2.11 -1.30 -8.21
CA ILE A 57 -3.53 -1.16 -8.54
C ILE A 57 -3.90 0.32 -8.59
N GLY A 58 -4.44 0.77 -9.72
CA GLY A 58 -5.03 2.09 -9.87
C GLY A 58 -6.48 2.12 -9.41
N ILE A 59 -6.87 3.17 -8.67
CA ILE A 59 -8.24 3.47 -8.28
C ILE A 59 -8.64 4.79 -8.94
N TRP A 60 -9.40 4.70 -10.04
CA TRP A 60 -9.85 5.86 -10.82
C TRP A 60 -11.37 6.02 -10.81
N GLY A 61 -11.86 7.23 -11.12
CA GLY A 61 -13.28 7.53 -11.21
C GLY A 61 -13.63 8.97 -10.82
N MET A 62 -14.92 9.32 -10.96
CA MET A 62 -15.43 10.66 -10.68
C MET A 62 -15.06 11.16 -9.28
N GLY A 63 -14.88 12.48 -9.16
CA GLY A 63 -14.65 13.14 -7.88
C GLY A 63 -15.81 12.91 -6.90
N GLY A 64 -15.50 12.77 -5.61
CA GLY A 64 -16.50 12.63 -4.54
C GLY A 64 -17.10 11.22 -4.39
N ILE A 65 -16.69 10.23 -5.19
CA ILE A 65 -17.20 8.85 -5.09
C ILE A 65 -16.59 8.05 -3.92
N GLY A 66 -15.60 8.60 -3.22
CA GLY A 66 -14.96 7.97 -2.05
C GLY A 66 -13.73 7.10 -2.37
N LYS A 67 -13.00 7.38 -3.46
CA LYS A 67 -11.80 6.61 -3.87
C LYS A 67 -10.73 6.58 -2.77
N SER A 68 -10.34 7.76 -2.29
CA SER A 68 -9.40 7.93 -1.17
C SER A 68 -9.91 7.24 0.10
N THR A 69 -11.23 7.24 0.33
CA THR A 69 -11.86 6.57 1.47
C THR A 69 -11.68 5.05 1.41
N ILE A 70 -11.91 4.44 0.24
CA ILE A 70 -11.70 3.00 0.04
C ILE A 70 -10.21 2.65 0.18
N ALA A 71 -9.32 3.44 -0.41
CA ALA A 71 -7.87 3.23 -0.33
C ALA A 71 -7.38 3.29 1.12
N ARG A 72 -7.84 4.28 1.89
CA ARG A 72 -7.57 4.41 3.33
C ARG A 72 -8.05 3.19 4.11
N ALA A 73 -9.30 2.76 3.89
CA ALA A 73 -9.85 1.61 4.58
C ALA A 73 -9.06 0.32 4.30
N VAL A 74 -8.59 0.12 3.06
CA VAL A 74 -7.75 -1.02 2.69
C VAL A 74 -6.38 -0.94 3.35
N PHE A 75 -5.73 0.23 3.34
CA PHE A 75 -4.46 0.42 4.02
C PHE A 75 -4.58 0.14 5.52
N ASP A 76 -5.57 0.71 6.19
CA ASP A 76 -5.78 0.53 7.63
C ASP A 76 -5.97 -0.95 7.99
N GLN A 77 -6.71 -1.72 7.17
CA GLN A 77 -6.91 -3.16 7.38
C GLN A 77 -5.67 -4.01 7.10
N LEU A 78 -4.84 -3.62 6.13
CA LEU A 78 -3.74 -4.46 5.67
C LEU A 78 -2.40 -4.10 6.28
N HIS A 79 -2.16 -2.84 6.67
CA HIS A 79 -0.81 -2.36 6.98
C HIS A 79 -0.07 -3.18 8.05
N GLU A 80 -0.79 -3.73 9.03
CA GLU A 80 -0.21 -4.58 10.08
C GLU A 80 0.32 -5.93 9.57
N MET A 81 -0.20 -6.41 8.42
CA MET A 81 0.26 -7.65 7.77
C MET A 81 1.56 -7.46 6.98
N PHE A 82 2.00 -6.22 6.79
CA PHE A 82 3.20 -5.86 6.04
C PHE A 82 4.32 -5.45 7.00
N LYS A 83 5.58 -5.67 6.59
CA LYS A 83 6.77 -5.30 7.38
C LYS A 83 7.05 -3.79 7.37
N GLY A 84 6.34 -3.05 6.52
CA GLY A 84 6.45 -1.62 6.32
C GLY A 84 5.22 -1.10 5.58
N GLY A 85 4.80 0.12 5.88
CA GLY A 85 3.63 0.73 5.25
C GLY A 85 3.77 2.24 5.18
N CYS A 86 3.32 2.83 4.09
CA CYS A 86 3.28 4.28 3.90
C CYS A 86 1.98 4.69 3.19
N PHE A 87 1.33 5.73 3.69
CA PHE A 87 0.20 6.37 3.02
C PHE A 87 0.57 7.83 2.78
N LEU A 88 0.80 8.17 1.52
CA LEU A 88 1.04 9.54 1.09
C LEU A 88 -0.27 10.15 0.60
N ASP A 89 -0.76 11.11 1.37
CA ASP A 89 -1.96 11.89 1.10
C ASP A 89 -1.61 13.15 0.28
N ASN A 90 -2.51 13.60 -0.60
CA ASN A 90 -2.36 14.79 -1.45
C ASN A 90 -1.02 14.84 -2.22
N VAL A 91 -0.68 13.76 -2.94
CA VAL A 91 0.61 13.60 -3.62
C VAL A 91 0.86 14.72 -4.62
N ARG A 92 -0.13 15.12 -5.41
CA ARG A 92 -0.02 16.24 -6.34
C ARG A 92 0.41 17.54 -5.65
N GLU A 93 -0.23 17.91 -4.55
CA GLU A 93 0.12 19.13 -3.81
C GLU A 93 1.52 19.02 -3.19
N ALA A 94 1.82 17.90 -2.54
CA ALA A 94 3.11 17.67 -1.92
C ALA A 94 4.25 17.67 -2.94
N ALA A 95 4.05 17.09 -4.12
CA ALA A 95 5.03 17.09 -5.21
C ALA A 95 5.32 18.52 -5.69
N SER A 96 4.28 19.34 -5.86
CA SER A 96 4.43 20.75 -6.25
C SER A 96 5.19 21.56 -5.19
N LYS A 97 4.92 21.31 -3.91
CA LYS A 97 5.44 22.12 -2.80
C LYS A 97 6.85 21.72 -2.34
N PHE A 98 7.15 20.43 -2.33
CA PHE A 98 8.38 19.87 -1.73
C PHE A 98 9.27 19.15 -2.75
N GLY A 99 8.77 18.87 -3.95
CA GLY A 99 9.47 18.13 -4.99
C GLY A 99 9.41 16.62 -4.78
N LEU A 100 9.38 15.86 -5.88
CA LEU A 100 9.21 14.41 -5.86
C LEU A 100 10.28 13.65 -5.04
N GLN A 101 11.52 14.16 -5.02
CA GLN A 101 12.60 13.58 -4.22
C GLN A 101 12.26 13.56 -2.73
N ALA A 102 11.67 14.64 -2.20
CA ALA A 102 11.28 14.70 -0.80
C ALA A 102 10.16 13.71 -0.46
N LEU A 103 9.25 13.43 -1.41
CA LEU A 103 8.23 12.39 -1.22
C LEU A 103 8.85 10.99 -1.20
N ALA A 104 9.79 10.70 -2.11
CA ALA A 104 10.49 9.42 -2.13
C ALA A 104 11.26 9.17 -0.81
N GLU A 105 11.96 10.18 -0.30
CA GLU A 105 12.66 10.11 1.00
C GLU A 105 11.69 9.89 2.16
N LYS A 106 10.54 10.59 2.16
CA LYS A 106 9.48 10.39 3.15
C LYS A 106 8.92 8.97 3.10
N LEU A 107 8.63 8.45 1.91
CA LEU A 107 8.13 7.09 1.70
C LEU A 107 9.11 6.06 2.25
N LEU A 108 10.39 6.18 1.90
CA LEU A 108 11.44 5.27 2.37
C LEU A 108 11.53 5.28 3.91
N SER A 109 11.51 6.47 4.51
CA SER A 109 11.55 6.66 5.95
C SER A 109 10.36 6.00 6.66
N GLU A 110 9.13 6.30 6.22
CA GLU A 110 7.91 5.74 6.81
C GLU A 110 7.83 4.23 6.64
N THR A 111 8.18 3.72 5.45
CA THR A 111 8.07 2.30 5.15
C THR A 111 9.13 1.47 5.87
N LEU A 112 10.35 2.00 6.04
CA LEU A 112 11.40 1.31 6.78
C LEU A 112 11.20 1.35 8.29
N LYS A 113 10.38 2.28 8.80
CA LYS A 113 10.22 2.62 10.24
C LYS A 113 11.56 2.95 10.91
N GLU A 114 12.52 3.45 10.14
CA GLU A 114 13.87 3.77 10.61
C GLU A 114 13.91 5.21 11.14
N THR A 115 14.71 5.46 12.17
CA THR A 115 14.88 6.79 12.77
C THR A 115 15.65 7.72 11.84
N LYS A 116 15.57 9.03 12.13
CA LYS A 116 16.29 10.11 11.42
C LYS A 116 17.81 9.90 11.33
N ASP A 117 18.41 9.00 12.11
CA ASP A 117 19.84 8.69 12.03
C ASP A 117 20.27 8.09 10.68
N ASN A 118 19.32 7.55 9.91
CA ASN A 118 19.59 7.08 8.54
C ASN A 118 19.48 8.18 7.47
N LEU A 119 19.30 9.46 7.83
CA LEU A 119 19.30 10.59 6.87
C LEU A 119 20.57 10.66 6.02
N TYR A 120 21.69 10.15 6.52
CA TYR A 120 22.97 10.11 5.81
C TYR A 120 23.14 8.84 4.94
N THR A 121 22.18 7.92 4.99
CA THR A 121 22.18 6.70 4.18
C THR A 121 21.67 7.01 2.79
N SER A 122 22.41 6.63 1.76
CA SER A 122 22.00 6.87 0.38
C SER A 122 20.66 6.18 0.07
N THR A 123 19.84 6.83 -0.77
CA THR A 123 18.55 6.32 -1.24
C THR A 123 18.66 4.89 -1.80
N ASN A 124 19.72 4.58 -2.54
CA ASN A 124 20.00 3.25 -3.07
C ASN A 124 20.15 2.18 -1.97
N LEU A 125 20.77 2.51 -0.83
CA LEU A 125 20.90 1.57 0.29
C LEU A 125 19.55 1.34 0.98
N LEU A 126 18.74 2.39 1.11
CA LEU A 126 17.38 2.30 1.67
C LEU A 126 16.47 1.47 0.75
N MET A 127 16.53 1.68 -0.56
CA MET A 127 15.81 0.88 -1.56
C MET A 127 16.23 -0.59 -1.52
N ASN A 128 17.55 -0.87 -1.45
CA ASN A 128 18.03 -2.24 -1.33
C ASN A 128 17.48 -2.91 -0.06
N ARG A 129 17.45 -2.22 1.09
CA ARG A 129 16.83 -2.75 2.31
C ARG A 129 15.33 -2.99 2.14
N LEU A 130 14.63 -2.09 1.45
CA LEU A 130 13.20 -2.20 1.18
C LEU A 130 12.89 -3.41 0.30
N SER A 131 13.77 -3.76 -0.64
CA SER A 131 13.62 -4.90 -1.55
C SER A 131 13.48 -6.27 -0.84
N TYR A 132 13.89 -6.39 0.42
CA TYR A 132 13.77 -7.61 1.23
C TYR A 132 12.57 -7.59 2.19
N LYS A 133 11.75 -6.53 2.18
CA LYS A 133 10.57 -6.38 3.04
C LYS A 133 9.32 -6.42 2.17
N LYS A 134 8.32 -7.18 2.63
CA LYS A 134 6.96 -7.06 2.10
C LYS A 134 6.37 -5.75 2.61
N VAL A 135 6.10 -4.80 1.72
CA VAL A 135 5.60 -3.45 2.06
C VAL A 135 4.31 -3.09 1.33
N ILE A 136 3.51 -2.21 1.94
CA ILE A 136 2.29 -1.64 1.35
C ILE A 136 2.40 -0.12 1.22
N VAL A 137 2.18 0.41 0.03
CA VAL A 137 2.24 1.85 -0.23
C VAL A 137 0.91 2.31 -0.82
N VAL A 138 0.39 3.45 -0.35
CA VAL A 138 -0.74 4.14 -0.98
C VAL A 138 -0.32 5.56 -1.36
N LEU A 139 -0.57 5.91 -2.62
CA LEU A 139 -0.39 7.25 -3.18
C LEU A 139 -1.76 7.83 -3.51
N ASP A 140 -2.19 8.86 -2.79
CA ASP A 140 -3.51 9.49 -2.97
C ASP A 140 -3.40 10.85 -3.67
N ASP A 141 -4.35 11.16 -4.56
CA ASP A 141 -4.38 12.36 -5.41
C ASP A 141 -3.14 12.45 -6.32
N VAL A 142 -2.93 11.41 -7.14
CA VAL A 142 -1.91 11.40 -8.21
C VAL A 142 -2.50 11.86 -9.53
N ASP A 143 -1.76 12.67 -10.29
CA ASP A 143 -2.18 13.19 -11.59
C ASP A 143 -1.10 13.10 -12.69
N GLN A 144 0.09 12.59 -12.35
CA GLN A 144 1.21 12.41 -13.28
C GLN A 144 1.92 11.07 -13.03
N ASP A 145 2.31 10.38 -14.11
CA ASP A 145 3.06 9.12 -14.05
C ASP A 145 4.36 9.26 -13.25
N GLU A 146 5.03 10.41 -13.37
CA GLU A 146 6.27 10.74 -12.66
C GLU A 146 6.13 10.63 -11.13
N GLN A 147 4.94 10.90 -10.59
CA GLN A 147 4.67 10.78 -9.15
C GLN A 147 4.69 9.32 -8.70
N ILE A 148 4.17 8.43 -9.54
CA ILE A 148 4.15 6.99 -9.32
C ILE A 148 5.55 6.43 -9.52
N GLU A 149 6.20 6.75 -10.64
CA GLU A 149 7.53 6.27 -10.99
C GLU A 149 8.58 6.64 -9.94
N ASN A 150 8.59 7.90 -9.47
CA ASN A 150 9.57 8.35 -8.48
C ASN A 150 9.36 7.69 -7.11
N CYS A 151 8.12 7.38 -6.75
CA CYS A 151 7.80 6.69 -5.50
C CYS A 151 8.04 5.17 -5.59
N LEU A 152 8.00 4.57 -6.78
CA LEU A 152 8.04 3.13 -7.00
C LEU A 152 9.31 2.62 -7.69
N LEU A 153 10.35 3.46 -7.82
CA LEU A 153 11.63 3.16 -8.49
C LEU A 153 12.16 1.73 -8.26
N GLU A 154 12.69 1.15 -9.34
CA GLU A 154 13.14 -0.23 -9.55
C GLU A 154 13.72 -0.91 -8.30
N GLY A 155 12.93 -1.76 -7.64
CA GLY A 155 13.45 -2.66 -6.59
C GLY A 155 12.57 -2.83 -5.37
N ILE A 156 11.47 -2.08 -5.23
CA ILE A 156 10.52 -2.30 -4.14
C ILE A 156 9.75 -3.60 -4.39
N LYS A 157 10.09 -4.70 -3.72
CA LYS A 157 9.20 -5.88 -3.69
C LYS A 157 8.02 -5.57 -2.77
N GLY A 158 6.83 -5.34 -3.32
CA GLY A 158 5.67 -4.94 -2.50
C GLY A 158 4.37 -4.84 -3.27
N SER A 159 3.31 -4.43 -2.57
CA SER A 159 2.00 -4.16 -3.17
C SER A 159 1.69 -2.67 -3.00
N GLY A 160 1.28 -1.99 -4.07
CA GLY A 160 1.01 -0.55 -4.11
C GLY A 160 -0.41 -0.26 -4.59
N LEU A 161 -1.03 0.76 -4.01
CA LEU A 161 -2.26 1.37 -4.49
C LEU A 161 -1.97 2.81 -4.94
N ALA A 162 -2.42 3.16 -6.13
CA ALA A 162 -2.42 4.55 -6.62
C ALA A 162 -3.88 5.00 -6.78
N VAL A 163 -4.20 6.20 -6.31
CA VAL A 163 -5.56 6.78 -6.33
C VAL A 163 -5.52 8.10 -7.09
N GLU A 164 -6.29 8.18 -8.18
CA GLU A 164 -6.46 9.39 -9.01
C GLU A 164 -7.43 10.41 -8.41
#